data_AF-A0A957XEL2-F1
#
_entry.id   AF-A0A957XEL2-F1
#
_cell.length_a   1.000
_cell.length_b   1.000
_cell.length_c   1.000
_cell.angle_alpha   90.00
_cell.angle_beta   90.00
_cell.angle_gamma   90.00
#
_symmetry.space_group_name_H-M   'P 1'
#
loop_
_entity.id
_entity.type
_entity.pdbx_description
1 polymer ?
#
loop_
_entity_poly.entity_id
_entity_poly.type
_entity_poly.pdbx_seq_one_letter_code
_entity_poly.pdbx_strand_id
1 'polypeptide(L)'
;MLLLDTDVLVLDDFSAMGDLQGCVAAAVAHRARVPHNYWQEIYPLLELSLPTDQVIVLCQKINAPRALTIATADAKYLTLPYYNGGMVFMPWDCPLPSLWVEYVGRIAKFFKSRPNAINSVLKSDMAGLAAAIERLKQQGARFKTIPDPLHGHWLHLQGGLLSLPQIKLFHNTGSFKLPGKETTATATWQWRGIGPVWLYHDLKRTLTRRVHDQCLLLRKRHCHLLNVMKASLTLAYRQQKLYNKYIASVLL
;
A
#
# COMPACT_ATOMS: atom_id res chain seq x y z
N MET A 1 -3.74 4.26 17.85
CA MET A 1 -4.53 3.48 16.88
C MET A 1 -3.67 3.15 15.67
N LEU A 2 -3.72 1.91 15.18
CA LEU A 2 -3.02 1.46 13.97
C LEU A 2 -4.08 1.04 12.94
N LEU A 3 -4.06 1.67 11.77
CA LEU A 3 -4.85 1.27 10.61
C LEU A 3 -3.96 0.45 9.69
N LEU A 4 -4.45 -0.71 9.27
CA LEU A 4 -3.79 -1.63 8.35
C LEU A 4 -4.72 -1.95 7.19
N ASP A 5 -4.17 -1.99 5.98
CA ASP A 5 -4.88 -2.58 4.85
C ASP A 5 -5.10 -4.08 5.04
N THR A 6 -6.15 -4.59 4.42
CA THR A 6 -6.55 -6.01 4.54
C THR A 6 -5.53 -7.01 3.97
N ASP A 7 -4.57 -6.54 3.18
CA ASP A 7 -3.50 -7.34 2.57
C ASP A 7 -2.14 -7.12 3.28
N VAL A 8 -2.15 -6.55 4.49
CA VAL A 8 -0.97 -6.51 5.37
C VAL A 8 -0.88 -7.80 6.19
N LEU A 9 0.29 -8.44 6.13
CA LEU A 9 0.63 -9.62 6.90
C LEU A 9 1.50 -9.22 8.10
N VAL A 10 1.13 -9.68 9.30
CA VAL A 10 1.99 -9.60 10.49
C VAL A 10 2.98 -10.75 10.45
N LEU A 11 4.27 -10.44 10.35
CA LEU A 11 5.34 -11.43 10.26
C LEU A 11 6.06 -11.66 11.58
N ASP A 12 6.14 -10.64 12.42
CA ASP A 12 6.88 -10.66 13.68
C ASP A 12 6.40 -9.55 14.63
N ASP A 13 6.93 -9.49 15.86
CA ASP A 13 6.61 -8.47 16.85
C ASP A 13 6.92 -7.06 16.34
N PHE A 14 5.91 -6.19 16.44
CA PHE A 14 5.95 -4.80 16.03
C PHE A 14 5.80 -3.83 17.21
N SER A 15 6.06 -4.30 18.44
CA SER A 15 6.06 -3.49 19.67
C SER A 15 6.92 -2.22 19.59
N ALA A 16 7.98 -2.22 18.77
CA ALA A 16 8.79 -1.04 18.45
C ALA A 16 8.00 0.14 17.84
N MET A 17 6.74 -0.06 17.43
CA MET A 17 5.82 1.04 17.10
C MET A 17 5.50 1.95 18.30
N GLY A 18 5.81 1.54 19.54
CA GLY A 18 5.71 2.39 20.72
C GLY A 18 6.41 3.74 20.55
N ASP A 19 7.49 3.80 19.77
CA ASP A 19 8.24 5.03 19.46
C ASP A 19 7.44 6.05 18.62
N LEU A 20 6.30 5.61 18.06
CA LEU A 20 5.36 6.45 17.30
C LEU A 20 4.21 6.98 18.18
N GLN A 21 4.18 6.66 19.48
CA GLN A 21 3.14 7.15 20.37
C GLN A 21 3.06 8.69 20.38
N GLY A 22 1.84 9.21 20.31
CA GLY A 22 1.58 10.65 20.32
C GLY A 22 1.91 11.38 19.01
N CYS A 23 2.21 10.66 17.93
CA CYS A 23 2.38 11.26 16.60
C CYS A 23 1.47 10.60 15.56
N VAL A 24 1.18 11.33 14.49
CA VAL A 24 0.68 10.73 13.26
C VAL A 24 1.87 10.16 12.51
N ALA A 25 1.76 8.93 12.02
CA ALA A 25 2.79 8.33 11.20
C ALA A 25 2.19 7.54 10.04
N ALA A 26 2.84 7.62 8.88
CA ALA A 26 2.44 6.89 7.69
C ALA A 26 3.67 6.30 7.00
N ALA A 27 3.51 5.13 6.39
CA ALA A 27 4.55 4.55 5.56
C ALA A 27 4.67 5.33 4.25
N VAL A 28 5.88 5.42 3.70
CA VAL A 28 6.07 6.09 2.41
C VAL A 28 5.42 5.28 1.30
N ALA A 29 4.81 5.96 0.33
CA ALA A 29 4.32 5.32 -0.88
C ALA A 29 5.44 4.57 -1.61
N HIS A 30 5.10 3.48 -2.31
CA HIS A 30 6.10 2.81 -3.14
C HIS A 30 6.56 3.70 -4.31
N ARG A 31 5.64 4.50 -4.88
CA ARG A 31 5.91 5.47 -5.95
C ARG A 31 4.95 6.65 -5.86
N ALA A 32 5.39 7.82 -6.30
CA ALA A 32 4.51 8.95 -6.56
C ALA A 32 3.58 8.62 -7.73
N ARG A 33 2.28 8.86 -7.58
CA ARG A 33 1.27 8.64 -8.64
C ARG A 33 0.59 9.92 -9.12
N VAL A 34 0.73 11.00 -8.36
CA VAL A 34 0.17 12.31 -8.66
C VAL A 34 1.33 13.22 -9.12
N PRO A 35 1.30 13.71 -10.36
CA PRO A 35 2.29 14.67 -10.84
C PRO A 35 2.22 16.00 -10.08
N HIS A 36 3.34 16.72 -10.04
CA HIS A 36 3.50 17.96 -9.28
C HIS A 36 2.51 19.06 -9.69
N ASN A 37 2.19 19.20 -10.98
CA ASN A 37 1.22 20.20 -11.44
C ASN A 37 -0.19 19.96 -10.85
N TYR A 38 -0.60 18.70 -10.64
CA TYR A 38 -1.86 18.41 -9.97
C TYR A 38 -1.83 18.79 -8.49
N TRP A 39 -0.67 18.67 -7.83
CA TRP A 39 -0.53 19.10 -6.45
C TRP A 39 -0.65 20.61 -6.28
N GLN A 40 -0.13 21.39 -7.23
CA GLN A 40 -0.31 22.85 -7.26
C GLN A 40 -1.79 23.26 -7.33
N GLU A 41 -2.69 22.36 -7.72
CA GLU A 41 -4.13 22.58 -7.73
C GLU A 41 -4.84 21.97 -6.52
N ILE A 42 -4.44 20.77 -6.10
CA ILE A 42 -4.99 20.08 -4.93
C ILE A 42 -4.80 20.90 -3.65
N TYR A 43 -3.61 21.47 -3.45
CA TYR A 43 -3.29 22.18 -2.21
C TYR A 43 -4.15 23.45 -2.02
N PRO A 44 -4.22 24.38 -3.00
CA PRO A 44 -5.14 25.51 -2.92
C PRO A 44 -6.62 25.10 -2.81
N LEU A 45 -7.05 24.05 -3.53
CA LEU A 45 -8.41 23.51 -3.43
C LEU A 45 -8.78 23.11 -1.99
N LEU A 46 -7.81 22.61 -1.23
CA LEU A 46 -7.97 22.16 0.15
C LEU A 46 -7.54 23.21 1.17
N GLU A 47 -7.28 24.44 0.73
CA GLU A 47 -6.82 25.57 1.57
C GLU A 47 -5.55 25.23 2.36
N LEU A 48 -4.59 24.58 1.68
CA LEU A 48 -3.31 24.17 2.24
C LEU A 48 -2.16 24.88 1.55
N SER A 49 -1.10 25.18 2.29
CA SER A 49 0.20 25.53 1.72
C SER A 49 0.91 24.29 1.19
N LEU A 50 1.60 24.41 0.05
CA LEU A 50 2.45 23.34 -0.46
C LEU A 50 3.56 23.03 0.56
N PRO A 51 3.85 21.75 0.83
CA PRO A 51 4.89 21.38 1.78
C PRO A 51 6.26 21.73 1.21
N THR A 52 7.14 22.22 2.09
CA THR A 52 8.55 22.46 1.79
C THR A 52 9.39 21.19 1.84
N ASP A 53 8.92 20.21 2.59
CA ASP A 53 9.63 18.96 2.83
C ASP A 53 9.52 18.03 1.62
N GLN A 54 10.58 17.28 1.35
CA GLN A 54 10.57 16.21 0.34
C GLN A 54 10.64 14.84 1.01
N VAL A 55 9.90 13.87 0.48
CA VAL A 55 9.95 12.48 0.95
C VAL A 55 10.38 11.56 -0.19
N ILE A 56 11.46 10.82 0.03
CA ILE A 56 11.97 9.83 -0.93
C ILE A 56 11.09 8.59 -0.91
N VAL A 57 10.39 8.32 -2.02
CA VAL A 57 9.56 7.13 -2.19
C VAL A 57 10.40 5.86 -2.36
N LEU A 58 9.83 4.69 -2.04
CA LEU A 58 10.58 3.43 -2.01
C LEU A 58 11.28 3.12 -3.34
N CYS A 59 10.61 3.30 -4.48
CA CYS A 59 11.24 3.03 -5.77
C CYS A 59 12.46 3.92 -6.04
N GLN A 60 12.51 5.13 -5.48
CA GLN A 60 13.70 5.99 -5.54
C GLN A 60 14.78 5.47 -4.58
N LYS A 61 14.42 5.11 -3.34
CA LYS A 61 15.37 4.57 -2.34
C LYS A 61 16.16 3.36 -2.87
N ILE A 62 15.50 2.46 -3.61
CA ILE A 62 16.13 1.24 -4.12
C ILE A 62 16.71 1.37 -5.55
N ASN A 63 16.75 2.59 -6.11
CA ASN A 63 17.15 2.82 -7.50
C ASN A 63 16.44 1.89 -8.50
N ALA A 64 15.11 1.72 -8.34
CA ALA A 64 14.36 0.75 -9.12
C ALA A 64 14.42 1.07 -10.63
N PRO A 65 14.47 0.04 -11.51
CA PRO A 65 14.53 0.23 -12.96
C PRO A 65 13.44 1.16 -13.48
N ARG A 66 13.74 1.91 -14.55
CA ARG A 66 12.85 2.93 -15.13
C ARG A 66 11.41 2.45 -15.33
N ALA A 67 11.22 1.19 -15.72
CA ALA A 67 9.89 0.58 -15.90
C ALA A 67 9.01 0.57 -14.63
N LEU A 68 9.62 0.53 -13.44
CA LEU A 68 8.95 0.63 -12.14
C LEU A 68 8.87 2.07 -11.61
N THR A 69 9.63 2.98 -12.22
CA THR A 69 9.82 4.39 -11.82
C THR A 69 9.36 5.40 -12.88
N ILE A 70 8.61 5.00 -13.92
CA ILE A 70 8.21 5.90 -15.03
C ILE A 70 7.55 7.19 -14.51
N ALA A 71 6.77 7.10 -13.44
CA ALA A 71 6.27 8.27 -12.73
C ALA A 71 7.38 8.99 -11.93
N THR A 72 8.16 8.30 -11.11
CA THR A 72 9.13 8.93 -10.20
C THR A 72 10.44 9.43 -10.83
N ALA A 73 10.74 9.07 -12.08
CA ALA A 73 11.96 9.47 -12.80
C ALA A 73 11.76 10.72 -13.68
N ASP A 74 10.52 11.14 -13.89
CA ASP A 74 10.20 12.37 -14.61
C ASP A 74 10.22 13.53 -13.59
N ALA A 75 10.96 14.61 -13.89
CA ALA A 75 11.11 15.78 -13.03
C ALA A 75 9.74 16.40 -12.66
N LYS A 76 8.69 16.07 -13.43
CA LYS A 76 7.29 16.42 -13.16
C LYS A 76 6.72 15.79 -11.89
N TYR A 77 7.40 14.82 -11.25
CA TYR A 77 6.94 14.17 -10.02
C TYR A 77 7.82 14.53 -8.81
N LEU A 78 8.34 15.77 -8.78
CA LEU A 78 8.94 16.40 -7.60
C LEU A 78 8.16 15.99 -6.34
N THR A 79 8.87 15.31 -5.45
CA THR A 79 8.30 14.44 -4.42
C THR A 79 7.82 15.23 -3.22
N LEU A 80 6.68 15.91 -3.40
CA LEU A 80 5.88 16.26 -2.24
C LEU A 80 5.60 14.98 -1.43
N PRO A 81 5.45 15.09 -0.11
CA PRO A 81 5.21 13.94 0.74
C PRO A 81 4.05 13.09 0.23
N TYR A 82 4.30 11.80 -0.01
CA TYR A 82 3.32 10.88 -0.54
C TYR A 82 3.39 9.55 0.22
N TYR A 83 2.27 9.19 0.83
CA TYR A 83 2.21 8.13 1.84
C TYR A 83 1.29 6.99 1.41
N ASN A 84 1.58 5.79 1.91
CA ASN A 84 0.81 4.58 1.67
C ASN A 84 -0.37 4.49 2.64
N GLY A 85 -1.58 4.34 2.10
CA GLY A 85 -2.80 4.17 2.89
C GLY A 85 -2.86 2.87 3.69
N GLY A 86 -2.10 1.85 3.30
CA GLY A 86 -2.19 0.54 3.95
C GLY A 86 -1.48 0.40 5.27
N MET A 87 -0.80 1.44 5.75
CA MET A 87 -0.35 1.48 7.14
C MET A 87 -0.25 2.92 7.65
N VAL A 88 -1.12 3.23 8.61
CA VAL A 88 -1.17 4.55 9.27
C VAL A 88 -1.28 4.36 10.78
N PHE A 89 -0.40 5.00 11.54
CA PHE A 89 -0.43 5.04 12.99
C PHE A 89 -0.84 6.44 13.45
N MET A 90 -1.72 6.56 14.43
CA MET A 90 -2.16 7.86 14.95
C MET A 90 -2.77 7.77 16.34
N PRO A 91 -2.87 8.89 17.08
CA PRO A 91 -3.69 8.97 18.29
C PRO A 91 -5.16 8.59 18.04
N TRP A 92 -5.85 8.11 19.07
CA TRP A 92 -7.25 7.70 18.96
C TRP A 92 -8.22 8.84 18.66
N ASP A 93 -7.90 10.02 19.19
CA ASP A 93 -8.61 11.29 19.03
C ASP A 93 -8.17 12.07 17.78
N CYS A 94 -7.27 11.50 16.96
CA CYS A 94 -6.77 12.16 15.76
C CYS A 94 -7.88 12.29 14.70
N PRO A 95 -8.14 13.48 14.14
CA PRO A 95 -9.20 13.67 13.14
C PRO A 95 -8.79 13.24 11.72
N LEU A 96 -7.63 12.57 11.57
CA LEU A 96 -7.10 12.14 10.27
C LEU A 96 -8.08 11.32 9.43
N PRO A 97 -8.84 10.33 9.96
CA PRO A 97 -9.79 9.56 9.14
C PRO A 97 -10.85 10.44 8.46
N SER A 98 -11.43 11.37 9.23
CA SER A 98 -12.47 12.27 8.74
C SER A 98 -11.93 13.22 7.69
N LEU A 99 -10.76 13.84 7.96
CA LEU A 99 -10.07 14.71 7.00
C LEU A 99 -9.68 13.96 5.72
N TRP A 100 -9.18 12.74 5.86
CA TRP A 100 -8.79 11.91 4.73
C TRP A 100 -9.99 11.62 3.82
N VAL A 101 -11.11 11.17 4.37
CA VAL A 101 -12.33 10.91 3.60
C VAL A 101 -12.86 12.18 2.93
N GLU A 102 -12.90 13.30 3.66
CA GLU A 102 -13.31 14.60 3.11
C GLU A 102 -12.44 14.99 1.91
N TYR A 103 -11.13 14.93 2.06
CA TYR A 103 -10.18 15.38 1.04
C TYR A 103 -10.20 14.47 -0.18
N VAL A 104 -10.36 13.16 -0.02
CA VAL A 104 -10.60 12.25 -1.15
C VAL A 104 -11.86 12.67 -1.93
N GLY A 105 -12.96 12.96 -1.23
CA GLY A 105 -14.20 13.42 -1.85
C GLY A 105 -14.07 14.75 -2.59
N ARG A 106 -13.41 15.74 -1.98
CA ARG A 106 -13.16 17.06 -2.58
C ARG A 106 -12.28 16.96 -3.82
N ILE A 107 -11.15 16.25 -3.74
CA ILE A 107 -10.24 16.03 -4.88
C ILE A 107 -10.99 15.32 -6.01
N ALA A 108 -11.68 14.22 -5.71
CA ALA A 108 -12.43 13.46 -6.72
C ALA A 108 -13.50 14.34 -7.40
N LYS A 109 -14.28 15.11 -6.62
CA LYS A 109 -15.30 16.02 -7.16
C LYS A 109 -14.70 17.09 -8.07
N PHE A 110 -13.58 17.69 -7.67
CA PHE A 110 -12.93 18.75 -8.44
C PHE A 110 -12.35 18.26 -9.78
N PHE A 111 -11.72 17.08 -9.79
CA PHE A 111 -11.12 16.54 -11.00
C PHE A 111 -12.10 15.77 -11.90
N LYS A 112 -13.26 15.35 -11.39
CA LYS A 112 -14.25 14.56 -12.16
C LYS A 112 -14.69 15.23 -13.47
N SER A 113 -14.79 16.56 -13.48
CA SER A 113 -15.23 17.33 -14.65
C SER A 113 -14.10 17.73 -15.61
N ARG A 114 -12.84 17.42 -15.28
CA ARG A 114 -11.70 17.91 -16.07
C ARG A 114 -11.35 16.96 -17.21
N PRO A 115 -11.19 17.48 -18.45
CA PRO A 115 -10.66 16.67 -19.53
C PRO A 115 -9.25 16.22 -19.17
N ASN A 116 -8.97 14.93 -19.38
CA ASN A 116 -7.66 14.30 -19.10
C ASN A 116 -7.28 14.22 -17.60
N ALA A 117 -8.23 14.28 -16.67
CA ALA A 117 -7.93 13.94 -15.28
C ALA A 117 -7.41 12.49 -15.20
N ILE A 118 -6.17 12.32 -14.76
CA ILE A 118 -5.55 11.01 -14.66
C ILE A 118 -6.23 10.17 -13.56
N ASN A 119 -6.37 8.87 -13.81
CA ASN A 119 -7.00 7.94 -12.87
C ASN A 119 -6.36 7.97 -11.47
N SER A 120 -5.07 8.25 -11.38
CA SER A 120 -4.36 8.33 -10.09
C SER A 120 -4.77 9.53 -9.24
N VAL A 121 -5.34 10.59 -9.81
CA VAL A 121 -5.92 11.69 -9.02
C VAL A 121 -7.36 11.36 -8.60
N LEU A 122 -8.12 10.74 -9.51
CA LEU A 122 -9.54 10.44 -9.28
C LEU A 122 -9.79 9.26 -8.32
N LYS A 123 -8.88 8.28 -8.27
CA LYS A 123 -9.09 7.01 -7.57
C LYS A 123 -8.08 6.74 -6.46
N SER A 124 -7.15 7.66 -6.20
CA SER A 124 -6.13 7.45 -5.18
C SER A 124 -6.56 8.10 -3.87
N ASP A 125 -6.84 7.25 -2.90
CA ASP A 125 -6.94 7.61 -1.49
C ASP A 125 -5.64 8.25 -0.95
N MET A 126 -4.48 7.83 -1.43
CA MET A 126 -3.16 8.34 -1.02
C MET A 126 -3.01 9.87 -1.19
N ALA A 127 -3.68 10.48 -2.19
CA ALA A 127 -3.61 11.93 -2.37
C ALA A 127 -4.33 12.69 -1.26
N GLY A 128 -5.53 12.22 -0.90
CA GLY A 128 -6.28 12.75 0.25
C GLY A 128 -5.55 12.49 1.56
N LEU A 129 -4.91 11.33 1.72
CA LEU A 129 -4.09 11.02 2.91
C LEU A 129 -2.95 12.02 3.09
N ALA A 130 -2.17 12.24 2.03
CA ALA A 130 -1.04 13.16 2.09
C ALA A 130 -1.47 14.59 2.41
N ALA A 131 -2.55 15.07 1.79
CA ALA A 131 -3.10 16.39 2.11
C ALA A 131 -3.65 16.48 3.55
N ALA A 132 -4.29 15.42 4.05
CA ALA A 132 -4.82 15.39 5.42
C ALA A 132 -3.69 15.38 6.46
N ILE A 133 -2.61 14.63 6.21
CA ILE A 133 -1.39 14.68 7.04
C ILE A 133 -0.80 16.08 7.04
N GLU A 134 -0.72 16.73 5.87
CA GLU A 134 -0.15 18.07 5.77
C GLU A 134 -1.02 19.13 6.47
N ARG A 135 -2.35 19.02 6.42
CA ARG A 135 -3.26 19.82 7.27
C ARG A 135 -2.92 19.70 8.75
N LEU A 136 -2.74 18.47 9.23
CA LEU A 136 -2.43 18.22 10.63
C LEU A 136 -1.06 18.76 11.01
N LYS A 137 -0.04 18.62 10.14
CA LYS A 137 1.28 19.24 10.35
C LYS A 137 1.18 20.76 10.47
N GLN A 138 0.41 21.41 9.60
CA GLN A 138 0.17 22.86 9.64
C GLN A 138 -0.59 23.30 10.90
N GLN A 139 -1.33 22.39 11.54
CA GLN A 139 -1.98 22.59 12.84
C GLN A 139 -1.08 22.23 14.04
N GLY A 140 0.20 21.91 13.80
CA GLY A 140 1.18 21.60 14.84
C GLY A 140 1.22 20.13 15.27
N ALA A 141 0.51 19.22 14.57
CA ALA A 141 0.60 17.80 14.87
C ALA A 141 2.01 17.28 14.58
N ARG A 142 2.55 16.47 15.50
CA ARG A 142 3.81 15.76 15.29
C ARG A 142 3.60 14.68 14.24
N PHE A 143 4.43 14.70 13.20
CA PHE A 143 4.43 13.68 12.15
C PHE A 143 5.74 12.89 12.12
N LYS A 144 5.66 11.57 11.89
CA LYS A 144 6.82 10.72 11.62
C LYS A 144 6.57 9.82 10.41
N THR A 145 7.61 9.53 9.65
CA THR A 145 7.55 8.45 8.66
C THR A 145 7.69 7.10 9.37
N ILE A 146 6.86 6.12 9.02
CA ILE A 146 7.02 4.76 9.54
C ILE A 146 8.34 4.17 8.99
N PRO A 147 9.24 3.66 9.84
CA PRO A 147 10.48 3.02 9.41
C PRO A 147 10.24 1.79 8.51
N ASP A 148 11.08 1.62 7.50
CA ASP A 148 10.98 0.53 6.53
C ASP A 148 10.91 -0.88 7.20
N PRO A 149 11.62 -1.19 8.30
CA PRO A 149 11.46 -2.48 9.02
C PRO A 149 10.05 -2.73 9.57
N LEU A 150 9.31 -1.67 9.91
CA LEU A 150 7.94 -1.77 10.43
C LEU A 150 6.90 -1.83 9.32
N HIS A 151 7.24 -1.48 8.07
CA HIS A 151 6.38 -1.58 6.89
C HIS A 151 7.16 -2.04 5.66
N GLY A 152 7.26 -3.36 5.49
CA GLY A 152 7.94 -3.97 4.36
C GLY A 152 7.02 -4.18 3.16
N HIS A 153 7.65 -4.36 2.00
CA HIS A 153 7.00 -4.54 0.71
C HIS A 153 7.90 -5.42 -0.17
N TRP A 154 7.35 -6.07 -1.20
CA TRP A 154 8.17 -6.90 -2.10
C TRP A 154 9.31 -6.14 -2.78
N LEU A 155 9.14 -4.83 -2.99
CA LEU A 155 10.18 -3.94 -3.52
C LEU A 155 11.37 -3.81 -2.56
N HIS A 156 11.15 -3.83 -1.24
CA HIS A 156 12.25 -3.86 -0.26
C HIS A 156 13.11 -5.11 -0.44
N LEU A 157 12.46 -6.26 -0.61
CA LEU A 157 13.13 -7.54 -0.83
C LEU A 157 13.85 -7.57 -2.19
N GLN A 158 13.20 -7.09 -3.25
CA GLN A 158 13.77 -7.07 -4.59
C GLN A 158 15.00 -6.15 -4.68
N GLY A 159 14.93 -4.98 -4.04
CA GLY A 159 16.02 -4.01 -4.00
C GLY A 159 17.14 -4.36 -3.01
N GLY A 160 17.00 -5.46 -2.24
CA GLY A 160 17.96 -5.83 -1.20
C GLY A 160 18.04 -4.84 -0.04
N LEU A 161 17.07 -3.93 0.09
CA LEU A 161 17.03 -2.92 1.16
C LEU A 161 16.69 -3.56 2.51
N LEU A 162 15.84 -4.59 2.50
CA LEU A 162 15.51 -5.42 3.65
C LEU A 162 15.48 -6.89 3.25
N SER A 163 15.82 -7.76 4.19
CA SER A 163 15.50 -9.18 4.15
C SER A 163 14.16 -9.44 4.86
N LEU A 164 13.51 -10.58 4.57
CA LEU A 164 12.21 -10.91 5.14
C LEU A 164 12.20 -10.92 6.69
N PRO A 165 13.20 -11.49 7.40
CA PRO A 165 13.21 -11.49 8.86
C PRO A 165 13.30 -10.09 9.50
N GLN A 166 13.70 -9.08 8.73
CA GLN A 166 13.75 -7.69 9.20
C GLN A 166 12.39 -6.98 9.10
N ILE A 167 11.42 -7.56 8.40
CA ILE A 167 10.10 -6.96 8.16
C ILE A 167 9.11 -7.44 9.23
N LYS A 168 8.50 -6.51 9.95
CA LYS A 168 7.48 -6.82 10.97
C LYS A 168 6.07 -6.89 10.38
N LEU A 169 5.71 -5.92 9.55
CA LEU A 169 4.47 -5.93 8.78
C LEU A 169 4.78 -5.90 7.29
N PHE A 170 4.28 -6.87 6.55
CA PHE A 170 4.50 -6.99 5.11
C PHE A 170 3.23 -6.65 4.34
N HIS A 171 3.26 -5.53 3.61
CA HIS A 171 2.16 -5.09 2.79
C HIS A 171 2.22 -5.77 1.41
N ASN A 172 1.26 -6.64 1.11
CA ASN A 172 1.26 -7.44 -0.11
C ASN A 172 0.62 -6.71 -1.29
N THR A 173 1.13 -5.51 -1.66
CA THR A 173 0.56 -4.77 -2.80
C THR A 173 1.14 -5.20 -4.14
N GLY A 174 0.25 -5.28 -5.12
CA GLY A 174 0.62 -5.48 -6.52
C GLY A 174 0.34 -6.88 -7.04
N SER A 175 0.47 -6.99 -8.36
CA SER A 175 0.23 -8.21 -9.11
C SER A 175 1.57 -8.79 -9.52
N PHE A 176 1.87 -10.00 -9.11
CA PHE A 176 3.11 -10.66 -9.50
C PHE A 176 2.82 -11.54 -10.72
N LYS A 177 3.60 -11.41 -11.79
CA LYS A 177 3.64 -12.45 -12.82
C LYS A 177 4.51 -13.59 -12.27
N LEU A 178 3.90 -14.75 -12.05
CA LEU A 178 4.67 -15.95 -11.75
C LEU A 178 5.48 -16.34 -12.99
N PRO A 179 6.76 -16.75 -12.84
CA PRO A 179 7.56 -17.23 -13.97
C PRO A 179 6.81 -18.32 -14.75
N GLY A 180 6.75 -18.19 -16.08
CA GLY A 180 6.07 -19.15 -16.96
C GLY A 180 4.54 -19.03 -17.04
N LYS A 181 3.94 -17.96 -16.49
CA LYS A 181 2.52 -17.65 -16.69
C LYS A 181 2.34 -16.33 -17.42
N GLU A 182 1.61 -16.37 -18.54
CA GLU A 182 1.19 -15.16 -19.26
C GLU A 182 0.18 -14.33 -18.46
N THR A 183 -0.53 -14.98 -17.53
CA THR A 183 -1.51 -14.35 -16.64
C THR A 183 -0.88 -13.83 -15.35
N THR A 184 -1.12 -12.56 -15.08
CA THR A 184 -0.76 -11.90 -13.82
C THR A 184 -1.57 -12.51 -12.68
N ALA A 185 -0.92 -13.01 -11.62
CA ALA A 185 -1.64 -13.35 -10.40
C ALA A 185 -1.89 -12.04 -9.65
N THR A 186 -3.05 -11.44 -9.93
CA THR A 186 -3.56 -10.26 -9.22
C THR A 186 -4.18 -10.75 -7.91
N ALA A 187 -3.52 -10.52 -6.78
CA ALA A 187 -4.20 -10.55 -5.49
C ALA A 187 -4.98 -9.23 -5.33
N THR A 188 -6.02 -9.02 -6.13
CA THR A 188 -6.90 -7.86 -6.00
C THR A 188 -8.09 -8.22 -5.12
N TRP A 189 -8.08 -7.70 -3.90
CA TRP A 189 -9.28 -7.56 -3.08
C TRP A 189 -9.99 -6.29 -3.55
N GLN A 190 -11.04 -6.41 -4.37
CA GLN A 190 -11.86 -5.25 -4.74
C GLN A 190 -13.00 -5.11 -3.75
N TRP A 191 -12.99 -4.01 -2.98
CA TRP A 191 -14.17 -3.54 -2.26
C TRP A 191 -15.12 -2.89 -3.29
N ARG A 192 -16.16 -3.63 -3.72
CA ARG A 192 -17.31 -3.04 -4.42
C ARG A 192 -18.41 -2.93 -3.37
N GLY A 193 -18.82 -1.70 -3.05
CA GLY A 193 -19.68 -1.36 -1.92
C GLY A 193 -21.13 -1.87 -1.95
N ILE A 194 -21.37 -3.14 -2.28
CA ILE A 194 -22.67 -3.82 -2.13
C ILE A 194 -22.41 -5.30 -1.80
N GLY A 195 -22.07 -5.61 -0.55
CA GLY A 195 -21.95 -6.99 -0.03
C GLY A 195 -20.94 -7.93 -0.73
N PRO A 196 -20.56 -9.06 -0.12
CA PRO A 196 -19.66 -10.02 -0.76
C PRO A 196 -20.41 -10.88 -1.78
N VAL A 197 -20.40 -10.47 -3.06
CA VAL A 197 -20.72 -11.37 -4.18
C VAL A 197 -19.44 -12.07 -4.61
N TRP A 198 -19.40 -13.39 -4.41
CA TRP A 198 -18.31 -14.28 -4.79
C TRP A 198 -18.37 -14.62 -6.27
N LEU A 199 -17.30 -14.38 -7.01
CA LEU A 199 -17.03 -15.03 -8.30
C LEU A 199 -15.67 -15.70 -8.20
N TYR A 200 -15.68 -16.97 -7.80
CA TYR A 200 -14.50 -17.83 -7.77
C TYR A 200 -14.83 -19.12 -8.53
N HIS A 201 -14.91 -19.04 -9.86
CA HIS A 201 -14.94 -20.23 -10.71
C HIS A 201 -13.53 -20.57 -11.20
N ASP A 202 -13.06 -21.74 -10.75
CA ASP A 202 -12.15 -22.65 -11.45
C ASP A 202 -10.62 -22.42 -11.47
N LEU A 203 -10.03 -21.86 -10.39
CA LEU A 203 -8.56 -21.90 -10.18
C LEU A 203 -8.05 -23.11 -9.37
N LYS A 204 -8.95 -23.98 -8.89
CA LYS A 204 -8.66 -24.90 -7.78
C LYS A 204 -7.92 -26.18 -8.18
N ARG A 205 -8.03 -26.65 -9.43
CA ARG A 205 -7.48 -27.96 -9.85
C ARG A 205 -6.13 -27.90 -10.58
N THR A 206 -5.83 -26.81 -11.28
CA THR A 206 -4.63 -26.74 -12.14
C THR A 206 -3.39 -26.22 -11.41
N LEU A 207 -3.57 -25.46 -10.31
CA LEU A 207 -2.47 -24.80 -9.60
C LEU A 207 -1.67 -25.72 -8.66
N THR A 208 -2.29 -26.74 -8.06
CA THR A 208 -1.63 -27.54 -7.02
C THR A 208 -0.70 -28.62 -7.59
N ARG A 209 -1.02 -29.22 -8.75
CA ARG A 209 -0.15 -30.22 -9.40
C ARG A 209 1.00 -29.61 -10.19
N ARG A 210 0.75 -28.59 -11.04
CA ARG A 210 1.80 -28.04 -11.92
C ARG A 210 2.85 -27.19 -11.21
N VAL A 211 2.52 -26.61 -10.05
CA VAL A 211 3.48 -25.87 -9.21
C VAL A 211 4.44 -26.82 -8.47
N HIS A 212 4.08 -28.09 -8.31
CA HIS A 212 4.98 -29.11 -7.77
C HIS A 212 6.05 -29.48 -8.81
N ASP A 213 5.63 -29.72 -10.05
CA ASP A 213 6.53 -30.20 -11.12
C ASP A 213 7.50 -29.12 -11.63
N GLN A 214 7.07 -27.85 -11.70
CA GLN A 214 7.96 -26.74 -12.13
C GLN A 214 8.94 -26.28 -11.03
N CYS A 215 8.70 -26.61 -9.76
CA CYS A 215 9.64 -26.30 -8.67
C CYS A 215 10.93 -27.14 -8.73
N LEU A 216 10.95 -28.25 -9.47
CA LEU A 216 12.15 -29.08 -9.66
C LEU A 216 13.15 -28.46 -10.67
N LEU A 217 12.71 -27.54 -11.53
CA LEU A 217 13.52 -27.01 -12.65
C LEU A 217 14.23 -25.67 -12.37
N LEU A 218 13.82 -24.90 -11.35
CA LEU A 218 14.38 -23.57 -11.06
C LEU A 218 15.23 -23.54 -9.77
N ARG A 219 16.27 -24.38 -9.72
CA ARG A 219 17.24 -24.40 -8.60
C ARG A 219 18.30 -23.31 -8.78
N LYS A 220 18.17 -22.23 -8.00
CA LYS A 220 19.22 -21.70 -7.07
C LYS A 220 19.09 -20.22 -6.67
N ARG A 221 18.21 -19.40 -7.27
CA ARG A 221 18.01 -17.99 -6.81
C ARG A 221 16.55 -17.54 -6.58
N HIS A 222 15.55 -18.28 -7.05
CA HIS A 222 14.14 -17.87 -6.96
C HIS A 222 13.27 -18.67 -5.96
N CYS A 223 13.81 -19.71 -5.30
CA CYS A 223 13.04 -20.54 -4.36
C CYS A 223 12.54 -19.77 -3.14
N HIS A 224 13.30 -18.78 -2.64
CA HIS A 224 12.92 -18.05 -1.43
C HIS A 224 11.69 -17.17 -1.66
N LEU A 225 11.68 -16.34 -2.70
CA LEU A 225 10.53 -15.48 -3.04
C LEU A 225 9.26 -16.30 -3.33
N LEU A 226 9.40 -17.44 -4.04
CA LEU A 226 8.28 -18.34 -4.31
C LEU A 226 7.73 -18.99 -3.05
N ASN A 227 8.58 -19.36 -2.09
CA ASN A 227 8.15 -19.89 -0.80
C ASN A 227 7.49 -18.82 0.06
N VAL A 228 7.99 -17.58 0.02
CA VAL A 228 7.34 -16.44 0.69
C VAL A 228 5.97 -16.18 0.08
N MET A 229 5.84 -16.15 -1.24
CA MET A 229 4.54 -15.97 -1.91
C MET A 229 3.56 -17.12 -1.61
N LYS A 230 4.04 -18.38 -1.62
CA LYS A 230 3.21 -19.53 -1.22
C LYS A 230 2.78 -19.43 0.24
N ALA A 231 3.68 -19.03 1.13
CA ALA A 231 3.39 -18.83 2.55
C ALA A 231 2.39 -17.69 2.76
N SER A 232 2.57 -16.55 2.10
CA SER A 232 1.64 -15.41 2.12
C SER A 232 0.25 -15.79 1.62
N LEU A 233 0.15 -16.52 0.51
CA LEU A 233 -1.13 -17.00 -0.02
C LEU A 233 -1.80 -18.02 0.93
N THR A 234 -1.01 -18.91 1.53
CA THR A 234 -1.51 -19.90 2.49
C THR A 234 -1.97 -19.25 3.80
N LEU A 235 -1.23 -18.24 4.27
CA LEU A 235 -1.52 -17.50 5.49
C LEU A 235 -2.77 -16.62 5.31
N ALA A 236 -2.87 -15.89 4.20
CA ALA A 236 -4.05 -15.10 3.86
C ALA A 236 -5.31 -15.99 3.78
N TYR A 237 -5.20 -17.19 3.19
CA TYR A 237 -6.29 -18.15 3.16
C TYR A 237 -6.72 -18.62 4.56
N ARG A 238 -5.75 -18.89 5.45
CA ARG A 238 -6.03 -19.29 6.84
C ARG A 238 -6.69 -18.15 7.63
N GLN A 239 -6.19 -16.92 7.49
CA GLN A 239 -6.75 -15.74 8.15
C GLN A 239 -8.18 -15.45 7.69
N GLN A 240 -8.47 -15.54 6.38
CA GLN A 240 -9.84 -15.40 5.87
C GLN A 240 -10.78 -16.47 6.45
N LYS A 241 -10.32 -17.72 6.56
CA LYS A 241 -11.11 -18.81 7.14
C LYS A 241 -11.42 -18.59 8.63
N LEU A 242 -10.46 -18.03 9.38
CA LEU A 242 -10.64 -17.68 10.80
C LEU A 242 -11.58 -16.49 10.95
N TYR A 243 -11.44 -15.46 10.13
CA TYR A 243 -12.35 -14.30 10.11
C TYR A 243 -13.79 -14.70 9.79
N ASN A 244 -14.00 -15.54 8.78
CA ASN A 244 -15.33 -16.05 8.44
C ASN A 244 -15.95 -16.89 9.56
N LYS A 245 -15.14 -17.68 10.29
CA LYS A 245 -15.61 -18.42 11.47
C LYS A 245 -16.01 -17.47 12.59
N TYR A 246 -15.24 -16.42 12.84
CA TYR A 246 -15.53 -15.41 13.85
C TYR A 246 -16.84 -14.66 13.54
N ILE A 247 -17.03 -14.20 12.31
CA ILE A 247 -18.28 -13.57 11.86
C ILE A 247 -19.46 -14.53 12.06
N ALA A 248 -19.31 -15.80 11.68
CA ALA A 248 -20.37 -16.81 11.84
C ALA A 248 -20.70 -17.09 13.31
N SER A 249 -19.74 -17.00 14.23
CA SER A 249 -19.97 -17.19 15.67
C SER A 249 -20.56 -15.97 16.38
N VAL A 250 -20.52 -14.79 15.75
CA VAL A 250 -21.07 -13.55 16.31
C VAL A 250 -22.48 -13.26 15.77
N LEU A 251 -22.85 -13.85 14.63
CA LEU A 251 -24.13 -13.64 13.94
C LEU A 251 -25.12 -14.81 14.06
N LEU A 252 -24.79 -15.85 14.83
CA LEU A 252 -25.65 -16.99 15.19
C LEU A 252 -25.73 -17.10 16.70
#